data_AF-A0A7C5YHK4-F1
#
_entry.id   AF-A0A7C5YHK4-F1
#
_cell.length_a   1.000
_cell.length_b   1.000
_cell.length_c   1.000
_cell.angle_alpha   90.00
_cell.angle_beta   90.00
_cell.angle_gamma   90.00
#
_symmetry.space_group_name_H-M   'P 1'
#
loop_
_entity.id
_entity.type
_entity.pdbx_description
1 polymer ?
#
loop_
_entity_poly.entity_id
_entity_poly.type
_entity_poly.pdbx_seq_one_letter_code
_entity_poly.pdbx_strand_id
1 'polypeptide(L)'
;MERKAVNWLIANKKTSLSSVHAALYHPFRQQFQELHSQWVISALKTATGIVHQFKKRKRKGKAKRPKLKKPYRPYLSTRHGYRYR
;
A
#
# COMPACT_ATOMS: atom_id res chain seq x y z
N MET A 1 -1.05 4.52 -4.06
CA MET A 1 -2.40 3.97 -4.40
C MET A 1 -2.95 3.09 -3.29
N GLU A 2 -2.07 2.47 -2.50
CA GLU A 2 -2.40 1.53 -1.43
C GLU A 2 -3.34 2.13 -0.39
N ARG A 3 -3.18 3.42 -0.02
CA ARG A 3 -4.06 4.05 0.97
C ARG A 3 -5.53 4.11 0.54
N LYS A 4 -5.79 4.44 -0.72
CA LYS A 4 -7.15 4.42 -1.29
C LYS A 4 -7.70 2.98 -1.30
N ALA A 5 -6.88 2.01 -1.73
CA ALA A 5 -7.28 0.60 -1.74
C ALA A 5 -7.57 0.05 -0.33
N VAL A 6 -6.74 0.37 0.66
CA VAL A 6 -6.94 -0.01 2.08
C VAL A 6 -8.23 0.60 2.64
N ASN A 7 -8.48 1.89 2.38
CA ASN A 7 -9.72 2.53 2.85
C ASN A 7 -10.96 1.88 2.22
N TRP A 8 -10.94 1.61 0.92
CA TRP A 8 -12.05 0.95 0.22
C TRP A 8 -12.28 -0.47 0.76
N LEU A 9 -11.21 -1.24 0.97
CA LEU A 9 -11.25 -2.57 1.57
C LEU A 9 -11.89 -2.58 2.97
N ILE A 10 -11.52 -1.61 3.82
CA ILE A 10 -12.09 -1.48 5.16
C ILE A 10 -13.57 -1.11 5.10
N ALA A 11 -13.94 -0.13 4.27
CA ALA A 11 -15.33 0.32 4.11
C ALA A 11 -16.25 -0.79 3.60
N ASN A 12 -15.79 -1.56 2.61
CA ASN A 12 -16.57 -2.63 1.97
C ASN A 12 -16.49 -3.98 2.71
N LYS A 13 -15.74 -4.07 3.82
CA LYS A 13 -15.48 -5.30 4.60
C LYS A 13 -14.87 -6.47 3.79
N LYS A 14 -14.53 -6.24 2.51
CA LYS A 14 -13.91 -7.22 1.61
C LYS A 14 -12.43 -7.38 1.94
N THR A 15 -11.87 -8.56 1.69
CA THR A 15 -10.43 -8.84 1.91
C THR A 15 -9.78 -9.70 0.84
N SER A 16 -10.53 -10.15 -0.15
CA SER A 16 -9.99 -10.94 -1.26
C SER A 16 -9.30 -10.02 -2.27
N LEU A 17 -8.12 -10.44 -2.76
CA LEU A 17 -7.42 -9.77 -3.85
C LEU A 17 -8.27 -9.71 -5.12
N SER A 18 -8.97 -10.78 -5.48
CA SER A 18 -9.80 -10.84 -6.69
C SER A 18 -10.91 -9.79 -6.69
N SER A 19 -11.65 -9.63 -5.57
CA SER A 19 -12.68 -8.57 -5.46
C SER A 19 -12.11 -7.16 -5.56
N VAL A 20 -10.92 -6.93 -4.99
CA VAL A 20 -10.26 -5.62 -5.05
C VAL A 20 -9.73 -5.34 -6.44
N HIS A 21 -9.17 -6.36 -7.11
CA HIS A 21 -8.70 -6.25 -8.47
C HIS A 21 -9.86 -5.89 -9.40
N ALA A 22 -10.98 -6.61 -9.34
CA ALA A 22 -12.16 -6.30 -10.14
C ALA A 22 -12.69 -4.87 -9.92
N ALA A 23 -12.70 -4.39 -8.67
CA ALA A 23 -13.25 -3.07 -8.34
C ALA A 23 -12.29 -1.90 -8.59
N LEU A 24 -10.98 -2.07 -8.39
CA LEU A 24 -10.01 -0.96 -8.35
C LEU A 24 -8.99 -1.00 -9.49
N TYR A 25 -8.86 -2.10 -10.24
CA TYR A 25 -7.89 -2.20 -11.32
C TYR A 25 -8.16 -1.18 -12.44
N HIS A 26 -9.38 -1.16 -13.00
CA HIS A 26 -9.74 -0.22 -14.07
C HIS A 26 -9.64 1.25 -13.63
N PRO A 27 -10.18 1.67 -12.46
CA PRO A 27 -10.01 3.03 -11.99
C PRO A 27 -8.54 3.44 -11.80
N PHE A 28 -7.69 2.54 -11.29
CA PHE A 28 -6.26 2.86 -11.15
C PHE A 28 -5.51 2.86 -12.48
N ARG A 29 -5.87 2.01 -13.45
CA ARG A 29 -5.29 2.07 -14.79
C ARG A 29 -5.67 3.34 -15.54
N GLN A 30 -6.90 3.85 -15.35
CA GLN A 30 -7.30 5.13 -15.91
C GLN A 30 -6.61 6.32 -15.25
N GLN A 31 -6.44 6.27 -13.93
CA GLN A 31 -5.76 7.34 -13.18
C GLN A 31 -4.24 7.34 -13.39
N PHE A 32 -3.64 6.19 -13.72
CA PHE A 32 -2.20 6.00 -13.88
C PHE A 32 -1.91 5.17 -15.14
N GLN A 33 -2.16 5.78 -16.30
CA GLN A 33 -2.09 5.11 -17.60
C GLN A 33 -0.67 4.64 -17.94
N GLU A 34 0.33 5.42 -17.56
CA GLU A 34 1.76 5.15 -17.73
C GLU A 34 2.29 4.05 -16.80
N LEU A 35 1.52 3.66 -15.77
CA LEU A 35 2.01 2.73 -14.78
C LEU A 35 1.81 1.28 -15.23
N HIS A 36 2.91 0.52 -15.26
CA HIS A 36 2.88 -0.89 -15.65
C HIS A 36 1.91 -1.70 -14.75
N SER A 37 1.11 -2.57 -15.35
CA SER A 37 0.01 -3.30 -14.71
C SER A 37 0.46 -4.07 -13.47
N GLN A 38 1.68 -4.61 -13.48
CA GLN A 38 2.27 -5.31 -12.35
C GLN A 38 2.44 -4.43 -11.10
N TRP A 39 2.70 -3.12 -11.23
CA TRP A 39 2.79 -2.21 -10.08
C TRP A 39 1.43 -2.00 -9.43
N VAL A 40 0.37 -1.89 -10.24
CA VAL A 40 -1.01 -1.80 -9.75
C VAL A 40 -1.36 -3.06 -8.97
N ILE A 41 -1.11 -4.24 -9.55
CA ILE A 41 -1.36 -5.53 -8.89
C ILE A 41 -0.57 -5.64 -7.58
N SER A 42 0.70 -5.20 -7.57
CA SER A 42 1.57 -5.24 -6.38
C SER A 42 1.07 -4.31 -5.26
N ALA A 43 0.57 -3.12 -5.61
CA ALA A 43 -0.07 -2.20 -4.67
C ALA A 43 -1.34 -2.79 -4.07
N LEU A 44 -2.16 -3.48 -4.87
CA LEU A 44 -3.38 -4.16 -4.41
C LEU A 44 -3.06 -5.36 -3.49
N LYS A 45 -2.02 -6.15 -3.82
CA LYS A 45 -1.49 -7.22 -2.94
C LYS A 45 -1.03 -6.67 -1.60
N THR A 46 -0.31 -5.55 -1.61
CA THR A 46 0.14 -4.88 -0.38
C THR A 46 -1.05 -4.40 0.46
N ALA A 47 -2.03 -3.75 -0.17
CA ALA A 47 -3.23 -3.25 0.51
C ALA A 47 -4.05 -4.39 1.15
N THR A 48 -4.28 -5.48 0.41
CA THR A 48 -5.00 -6.65 0.93
C THR A 48 -4.28 -7.34 2.08
N GLY A 49 -2.95 -7.49 1.99
CA GLY A 49 -2.13 -8.04 3.08
C GLY A 49 -2.24 -7.21 4.38
N ILE A 50 -2.22 -5.88 4.26
CA ILE A 50 -2.37 -4.97 5.40
C ILE A 50 -3.75 -5.13 6.07
N VAL A 51 -4.83 -5.18 5.29
CA VAL A 51 -6.19 -5.34 5.82
C VAL A 51 -6.39 -6.73 6.42
N HIS A 52 -5.81 -7.76 5.82
CA HIS A 52 -5.84 -9.12 6.35
C HIS A 52 -5.15 -9.19 7.73
N GLN A 53 -3.93 -8.62 7.85
CA GLN A 53 -3.23 -8.52 9.14
C GLN A 53 -4.03 -7.69 10.15
N PHE A 54 -4.65 -6.60 9.72
CA PHE A 54 -5.51 -5.79 10.59
C PHE A 54 -6.70 -6.59 11.12
N LYS A 55 -7.43 -7.33 10.27
CA LYS A 55 -8.53 -8.21 10.72
C LYS A 55 -8.04 -9.30 11.66
N LYS A 56 -6.89 -9.91 11.37
CA LYS A 56 -6.26 -10.91 12.27
C LYS A 56 -5.96 -10.30 13.65
N ARG A 57 -5.44 -9.07 13.71
CA ARG A 57 -5.19 -8.34 14.97
C ARG A 57 -6.49 -7.93 15.67
N LYS A 58 -7.52 -7.52 14.91
CA LYS A 58 -8.86 -7.19 15.44
C LYS A 58 -9.50 -8.39 16.13
N ARG A 59 -9.44 -9.57 15.51
CA ARG A 59 -9.90 -10.83 16.13
C ARG A 59 -9.20 -11.15 17.45
N LYS A 60 -7.93 -10.76 17.57
CA LYS A 60 -7.11 -10.96 18.79
C LYS A 60 -7.24 -9.83 19.82
N GLY A 61 -8.16 -8.86 19.64
CA GLY A 61 -8.30 -7.70 20.53
C GLY A 61 -7.14 -6.69 20.47
N LYS A 62 -6.21 -6.82 19.53
CA LYS A 62 -4.97 -6.01 19.41
C LYS A 62 -5.00 -5.04 18.23
N ALA A 63 -6.18 -4.59 17.81
CA ALA A 63 -6.32 -3.76 16.61
C ALA A 63 -5.85 -2.31 16.86
N LYS A 64 -4.76 -1.92 16.21
CA LYS A 64 -4.43 -0.52 15.90
C LYS A 64 -4.64 -0.29 14.39
N ARG A 65 -5.08 0.91 14.00
CA ARG A 65 -5.35 1.28 12.59
C ARG A 65 -4.16 0.86 11.69
N PRO A 66 -4.40 0.22 10.54
CA PRO A 66 -3.32 -0.25 9.68
C PRO A 66 -2.45 0.94 9.25
N LYS A 67 -1.20 0.97 9.72
CA LYS A 67 -0.20 1.93 9.28
C LYS A 67 0.46 1.36 8.03
N LEU A 68 0.33 2.06 6.91
CA LEU A 68 1.19 1.84 5.75
C LEU A 68 2.63 2.12 6.21
N LYS A 69 3.54 1.13 6.12
CA LYS A 69 4.96 1.42 6.34
C LYS A 69 5.36 2.46 5.28
N LYS A 70 5.94 3.58 5.71
CA LYS A 70 6.52 4.57 4.80
C LYS A 70 7.53 3.83 3.91
N PRO A 71 7.59 4.12 2.58
CA PRO A 71 8.65 3.57 1.75
C PRO A 71 10.00 3.90 2.41
N TYR A 72 10.89 2.93 2.43
CA TYR A 72 12.26 3.13 2.88
C TYR A 72 12.91 4.15 1.95
N ARG A 73 12.99 5.41 2.39
CA ARG A 73 13.90 6.39 1.82
C ARG A 73 15.25 6.10 2.47
N PRO A 74 16.22 5.49 1.77
CA PRO A 74 17.59 5.63 2.24
C PRO A 74 17.86 7.13 2.29
N TYR A 75 18.20 7.63 3.47
CA TYR A 75 18.71 8.99 3.59
C TYR A 75 19.87 9.11 2.60
N LEU A 76 19.83 10.15 1.75
CA LEU A 76 21.03 10.59 1.08
C LEU A 76 22.08 10.79 2.17
N SER A 77 23.06 9.89 2.20
CA SER A 77 24.31 10.12 2.92
C SER A 77 25.04 11.19 2.12
N THR A 78 24.80 12.47 2.44
CA THR A 78 25.70 13.56 2.05
C THR A 78 27.00 13.40 2.85
N ARG A 79 27.83 12.42 2.45
CA ARG A 79 29.27 12.47 2.67
C ARG A 79 29.89 13.32 1.56
N HIS A 80 29.86 14.64 1.73
CA HIS A 80 30.87 15.48 1.10
C HIS A 80 31.56 16.29 2.19
N GLY A 81 32.58 15.68 2.78
CA GLY A 81 33.66 16.42 3.37
C GLY A 81 34.53 16.96 2.23
N TYR A 82 34.34 18.23 1.88
CA TYR A 82 35.38 19.01 1.23
C TYR A 82 35.92 20.00 2.26
N ARG A 83 37.03 19.57 2.85
CA ARG A 83 37.94 20.40 3.63
C ARG A 83 38.77 21.17 2.60
N TYR A 84 38.38 22.41 2.30
CA TYR A 84 39.29 23.33 1.62
C TYR A 84 40.31 23.80 2.66
N ARG A 85 41.56 23.51 2.36
CA ARG A 85 42.76 23.99 3.06
C ARG A 85 43.19 25.29 2.42
#